data_AF-A0A2E0VSX1-F1
#
_entry.id   AF-A0A2E0VSX1-F1
#
_cell.length_a   1.000
_cell.length_b   1.000
_cell.length_c   1.000
_cell.angle_alpha   90.00
_cell.angle_beta   90.00
_cell.angle_gamma   90.00
#
_symmetry.space_group_name_H-M   'P 1'
#
loop_
_entity.id
_entity.type
_entity.pdbx_description
1 polymer ?
#
loop_
_entity_poly.entity_id
_entity_poly.type
_entity_poly.pdbx_seq_one_letter_code
_entity_poly.pdbx_strand_id
1 'polypeptide(L)'
;MSRPLFKIREHGKFGFIDASGEVVIEPQYVAVEDFYNGFARVQLNDRLVHLDHLGRPLLRHTFNYVGLFEEHLARARVVRMWGYIDQRGRLAIPVQFYDAGDFSEGVAAVNFDGLYGYIDQWGNEVIEPNFDWAGEFSEGLAPVRIREQEGYINRNGDMVILPRFDSAQPFQGNVAVVVQNGKWGLIDKEGKVLIKPQFDMIEGYTNGEFFDGMAVASIDGKYGFINNEGEIVVPPTYDFAGDFGEGLALVEKDGLFGYVDKSGKLAIPPRFEDAGVFSGELAQVQKNGLWGFMDKDGRVVIAPRFEEVMPFRNGLAWCVEDDKWEYIDQWGDVVWREE
;
A
#
# COMPACT_ATOMS: atom_id res chain seq x y z
N MET A 1 -15.84 13.94 1.02
CA MET A 1 -15.03 12.86 1.60
C MET A 1 -15.95 12.04 2.48
N SER A 2 -15.99 10.71 2.30
CA SER A 2 -16.74 9.84 3.21
C SER A 2 -16.07 9.86 4.59
N ARG A 3 -16.87 9.75 5.66
CA ARG A 3 -16.33 9.59 7.01
C ARG A 3 -15.59 8.24 7.10
N PRO A 4 -14.46 8.15 7.82
CA PRO A 4 -13.77 6.89 8.02
C PRO A 4 -14.65 5.94 8.84
N LEU A 5 -14.59 4.65 8.49
CA LEU A 5 -15.28 3.58 9.21
C LEU A 5 -14.26 2.56 9.70
N PHE A 6 -14.46 2.07 10.92
CA PHE A 6 -13.54 1.19 11.64
C PHE A 6 -14.20 -0.16 11.88
N LYS A 7 -13.47 -1.23 11.55
CA LYS A 7 -13.95 -2.61 11.66
C LYS A 7 -14.09 -3.01 13.12
N ILE A 8 -15.28 -3.41 13.56
CA ILE A 8 -15.55 -3.96 14.89
C ILE A 8 -15.96 -5.42 14.82
N ARG A 9 -15.90 -6.12 15.96
CA ARG A 9 -16.31 -7.51 16.11
C ARG A 9 -17.21 -7.67 17.33
N GLU A 10 -18.38 -8.29 17.14
CA GLU A 10 -19.26 -8.68 18.23
C GLU A 10 -19.86 -10.06 17.95
N HIS A 11 -19.88 -10.93 18.96
CA HIS A 11 -20.48 -12.27 18.86
C HIS A 11 -19.97 -13.09 17.66
N GLY A 12 -18.70 -12.92 17.29
CA GLY A 12 -18.06 -13.59 16.16
C GLY A 12 -18.45 -13.05 14.78
N LYS A 13 -19.10 -11.88 14.72
CA LYS A 13 -19.45 -11.19 13.47
C LYS A 13 -18.81 -9.82 13.41
N PHE A 14 -18.56 -9.34 12.20
CA PHE A 14 -17.94 -8.06 11.91
C PHE A 14 -18.96 -7.02 11.46
N GLY A 15 -18.75 -5.80 11.94
CA GLY A 15 -19.49 -4.58 11.59
C GLY A 15 -18.53 -3.40 11.49
N PHE A 16 -19.07 -2.18 11.47
CA PHE A 16 -18.27 -0.97 11.41
C PHE A 16 -18.84 0.14 12.29
N ILE A 17 -17.96 0.85 13.00
CA ILE A 17 -18.24 2.10 13.73
C ILE A 17 -17.67 3.29 12.97
N ASP A 18 -18.15 4.50 13.26
CA ASP A 18 -17.44 5.72 12.90
C ASP A 18 -16.40 6.13 13.97
N ALA A 19 -15.69 7.24 13.73
CA ALA A 19 -14.65 7.73 14.64
C ALA A 19 -15.15 8.13 16.04
N SER A 20 -16.46 8.27 16.25
CA SER A 20 -17.05 8.57 17.55
C SER A 20 -17.41 7.33 18.37
N GLY A 21 -17.32 6.13 17.77
CA GLY A 21 -17.74 4.88 18.40
C GLY A 21 -19.16 4.45 18.06
N GLU A 22 -19.92 5.25 17.28
CA GLU A 22 -21.28 4.89 16.87
C GLU A 22 -21.26 3.79 15.79
N VAL A 23 -22.05 2.74 15.99
CA VAL A 23 -22.23 1.66 14.99
C VAL A 23 -22.93 2.22 13.76
N VAL A 24 -22.24 2.16 12.61
CA VAL A 24 -22.77 2.56 11.30
C VAL A 24 -23.28 1.34 10.54
N ILE A 25 -22.60 0.21 10.68
CA ILE A 25 -22.96 -1.05 10.03
C ILE A 25 -22.94 -2.13 11.10
N GLU A 26 -24.12 -2.66 11.41
CA GLU A 26 -24.30 -3.68 12.45
C GLU A 26 -23.42 -4.92 12.22
N PRO A 27 -22.81 -5.49 13.28
CA PRO A 27 -22.07 -6.74 13.22
C PRO A 27 -22.90 -7.89 12.64
N GLN A 28 -22.65 -8.22 11.37
CA GLN A 28 -23.45 -9.21 10.64
C GLN A 28 -22.63 -10.07 9.67
N TYR A 29 -21.39 -9.68 9.36
CA TYR A 29 -20.54 -10.37 8.39
C TYR A 29 -19.58 -11.33 9.07
N VAL A 30 -19.22 -12.43 8.41
CA VAL A 30 -18.26 -13.41 8.97
C VAL A 30 -16.80 -13.03 8.70
N ALA A 31 -16.55 -12.16 7.72
CA ALA A 31 -15.24 -11.60 7.40
C ALA A 31 -15.42 -10.27 6.64
N VAL A 32 -14.57 -9.29 6.93
CA VAL A 32 -14.55 -7.98 6.24
C VAL A 32 -13.12 -7.46 6.09
N GLU A 33 -12.88 -6.75 4.99
CA GLU A 33 -11.69 -5.91 4.75
C GLU A 33 -11.93 -4.47 5.24
N ASP A 34 -10.87 -3.68 5.35
CA ASP A 34 -10.97 -2.26 5.73
C ASP A 34 -11.55 -1.42 4.58
N PHE A 35 -12.09 -0.24 4.90
CA PHE A 35 -12.61 0.68 3.88
C PHE A 35 -11.48 1.34 3.09
N TYR A 36 -11.58 1.27 1.75
CA TYR A 36 -10.69 1.91 0.79
C TYR A 36 -11.52 2.55 -0.33
N ASN A 37 -11.24 3.81 -0.67
CA ASN A 37 -12.00 4.61 -1.66
C ASN A 37 -13.54 4.55 -1.51
N GLY A 38 -14.02 4.46 -0.26
CA GLY A 38 -15.45 4.43 0.08
C GLY A 38 -16.13 3.05 -0.01
N PHE A 39 -15.35 1.99 -0.24
CA PHE A 39 -15.82 0.60 -0.27
C PHE A 39 -15.02 -0.29 0.68
N ALA A 40 -15.65 -1.31 1.25
CA ALA A 40 -14.99 -2.43 1.92
C ALA A 40 -15.41 -3.74 1.26
N ARG A 41 -14.60 -4.80 1.28
CA ARG A 41 -15.04 -6.12 0.82
C ARG A 41 -15.51 -6.94 2.00
N VAL A 42 -16.68 -7.57 1.86
CA VAL A 42 -17.28 -8.41 2.89
C VAL A 42 -17.57 -9.80 2.35
N GLN A 43 -17.45 -10.80 3.21
CA GLN A 43 -17.85 -12.16 2.86
C GLN A 43 -19.37 -12.33 3.05
N LEU A 44 -20.06 -12.60 1.94
CA LEU A 44 -21.47 -12.95 1.91
C LEU A 44 -21.62 -14.34 1.28
N ASN A 45 -21.95 -15.33 2.11
CA ASN A 45 -21.83 -16.75 1.79
C ASN A 45 -20.38 -17.10 1.43
N ASP A 46 -20.14 -17.70 0.26
CA ASP A 46 -18.81 -18.10 -0.22
C ASP A 46 -18.21 -17.08 -1.22
N ARG A 47 -18.62 -15.81 -1.16
CA ARG A 47 -18.16 -14.76 -2.10
C ARG A 47 -17.79 -13.47 -1.38
N LEU A 48 -16.76 -12.81 -1.90
CA LEU A 48 -16.40 -11.44 -1.53
C LEU A 48 -17.24 -10.46 -2.35
N VAL A 49 -17.88 -9.52 -1.65
CA VAL A 49 -18.79 -8.52 -2.21
C VAL A 49 -18.35 -7.14 -1.72
N HIS A 50 -18.36 -6.14 -2.60
CA HIS A 50 -18.08 -4.76 -2.20
C HIS A 50 -19.27 -4.18 -1.43
N LEU A 51 -18.99 -3.49 -0.34
CA LEU A 51 -19.92 -2.83 0.55
C LEU A 51 -19.61 -1.33 0.49
N ASP A 52 -20.62 -0.50 0.26
CA ASP A 52 -20.42 0.95 0.37
C ASP A 52 -20.47 1.45 1.81
N HIS A 53 -20.17 2.73 2.02
CA HIS A 53 -20.19 3.39 3.33
C HIS A 53 -21.55 3.42 4.04
N LEU A 54 -22.64 2.99 3.38
CA LEU A 54 -23.98 2.87 3.98
C LEU A 54 -24.33 1.41 4.29
N GLY A 55 -23.38 0.48 4.16
CA GLY A 55 -23.63 -0.95 4.38
C GLY A 55 -24.42 -1.62 3.25
N ARG A 56 -24.45 -1.04 2.04
CA ARG A 56 -25.18 -1.64 0.91
C ARG A 56 -24.26 -2.53 0.08
N PRO A 57 -24.55 -3.84 -0.05
CA PRO A 57 -23.70 -4.75 -0.82
C PRO A 57 -23.93 -4.59 -2.33
N LEU A 58 -22.84 -4.53 -3.09
CA LEU A 58 -22.82 -4.50 -4.54
C LEU A 58 -22.92 -5.93 -5.11
N LEU A 59 -24.14 -6.45 -5.17
CA LEU A 59 -24.42 -7.81 -5.65
C LEU A 59 -24.56 -7.85 -7.18
N ARG A 60 -23.53 -8.35 -7.88
CA ARG A 60 -23.59 -8.61 -9.32
C ARG A 60 -23.18 -10.04 -9.63
N HIS A 61 -24.17 -10.87 -9.97
CA HIS A 61 -23.95 -12.30 -10.24
C HIS A 61 -23.15 -12.59 -11.52
N THR A 62 -22.98 -11.60 -12.40
CA THR A 62 -22.27 -11.74 -13.67
C THR A 62 -20.75 -11.78 -13.51
N PHE A 63 -20.20 -11.08 -12.52
CA PHE A 63 -18.75 -10.94 -12.35
C PHE A 63 -18.22 -11.96 -11.34
N ASN A 64 -17.16 -12.69 -11.70
CA ASN A 64 -16.47 -13.61 -10.79
C ASN A 64 -15.31 -12.94 -10.05
N TYR A 65 -14.95 -11.71 -10.42
CA TYR A 65 -14.02 -10.85 -9.68
C TYR A 65 -14.33 -9.38 -9.97
N VAL A 66 -14.15 -8.53 -8.97
CA VAL A 66 -14.17 -7.07 -9.08
C VAL A 66 -12.97 -6.57 -8.27
N GLY A 67 -12.14 -5.74 -8.89
CA GLY A 67 -11.01 -5.07 -8.25
C GLY A 67 -11.45 -3.89 -7.37
N LEU A 68 -10.48 -3.17 -6.82
CA LEU A 68 -10.76 -1.92 -6.12
C LEU A 68 -11.26 -0.86 -7.13
N PHE A 69 -11.95 0.15 -6.61
CA PHE A 69 -12.34 1.30 -7.42
C PHE A 69 -11.21 2.31 -7.43
N GLU A 70 -10.60 2.48 -8.59
CA GLU A 70 -9.59 3.51 -8.89
C GLU A 70 -10.16 4.46 -9.96
N GLU A 71 -10.02 5.77 -9.74
CA GLU A 71 -10.57 6.80 -10.64
C GLU A 71 -12.06 6.58 -11.02
N HIS A 72 -12.86 6.08 -10.06
CA HIS A 72 -14.29 5.75 -10.20
C HIS A 72 -14.63 4.51 -11.03
N LEU A 73 -13.64 3.76 -11.52
CA LEU A 73 -13.82 2.50 -12.24
C LEU A 73 -13.17 1.35 -11.48
N ALA A 74 -13.74 0.15 -11.60
CA ALA A 74 -13.12 -1.07 -11.12
C ALA A 74 -13.04 -2.08 -12.25
N ARG A 75 -11.87 -2.71 -12.43
CA ARG A 75 -11.76 -3.86 -13.33
C ARG A 75 -12.66 -4.99 -12.82
N ALA A 76 -13.42 -5.58 -13.74
CA ALA A 76 -14.34 -6.65 -13.45
C ALA A 76 -14.13 -7.80 -14.43
N ARG A 77 -14.11 -9.02 -13.90
CA ARG A 77 -13.86 -10.24 -14.68
C ARG A 77 -15.15 -11.02 -14.87
N VAL A 78 -15.37 -11.48 -16.10
CA VAL A 78 -16.37 -12.50 -16.44
C VAL A 78 -15.65 -13.67 -17.08
N VAL A 79 -15.70 -14.82 -16.41
CA VAL A 79 -14.93 -16.02 -16.77
C VAL A 79 -13.43 -15.70 -16.78
N ARG A 80 -12.84 -15.47 -17.96
CA ARG A 80 -11.42 -15.17 -18.17
C ARG A 80 -11.18 -13.79 -18.78
N MET A 81 -12.25 -13.07 -19.13
CA MET A 81 -12.14 -11.78 -19.81
C MET A 81 -12.43 -10.65 -18.83
N TRP A 82 -11.79 -9.53 -19.05
CA TRP A 82 -11.87 -8.33 -18.24
C TRP A 82 -12.59 -7.20 -18.98
N GLY A 83 -13.30 -6.39 -18.21
CA GLY A 83 -13.87 -5.10 -18.57
C GLY A 83 -13.88 -4.20 -17.34
N TYR A 84 -14.66 -3.11 -17.36
CA TYR A 84 -14.71 -2.18 -16.23
C TYR A 84 -16.13 -1.83 -15.85
N ILE A 85 -16.37 -1.67 -14.55
CA ILE A 85 -17.67 -1.26 -14.00
C ILE A 85 -17.56 0.08 -13.29
N ASP A 86 -18.67 0.82 -13.30
CA ASP A 86 -18.83 2.03 -12.48
C ASP A 86 -19.17 1.69 -11.02
N GLN A 87 -19.17 2.70 -10.15
CA GLN A 87 -19.54 2.58 -8.73
C GLN A 87 -20.99 2.11 -8.48
N ARG A 88 -21.85 2.07 -9.51
CA ARG A 88 -23.21 1.48 -9.47
C ARG A 88 -23.20 0.02 -9.94
N GLY A 89 -22.02 -0.55 -10.18
CA GLY A 89 -21.77 -1.88 -10.70
C GLY A 89 -22.32 -2.09 -12.11
N ARG A 90 -22.47 -1.03 -12.90
CA ARG A 90 -22.87 -1.14 -14.32
C ARG A 90 -21.61 -1.26 -15.15
N LEU A 91 -21.66 -2.09 -16.20
CA LEU A 91 -20.55 -2.21 -17.15
C LEU A 91 -20.34 -0.87 -17.85
N ALA A 92 -19.21 -0.23 -17.57
CA ALA A 92 -18.77 1.03 -18.17
C ALA A 92 -17.99 0.76 -19.45
N ILE A 93 -17.08 -0.24 -19.41
CA ILE A 93 -16.31 -0.71 -20.56
C ILE A 93 -16.60 -2.21 -20.73
N PRO A 94 -17.04 -2.65 -21.91
CA PRO A 94 -17.39 -4.04 -22.18
C PRO A 94 -16.29 -5.03 -21.79
N VAL A 95 -16.71 -6.23 -21.41
CA VAL A 95 -15.77 -7.32 -21.11
C VAL A 95 -15.21 -7.86 -22.42
N GLN A 96 -13.96 -7.53 -22.72
CA GLN A 96 -13.32 -7.84 -24.00
C GLN A 96 -11.79 -8.01 -23.92
N PHE A 97 -11.17 -7.76 -22.77
CA PHE A 97 -9.71 -7.85 -22.61
C PHE A 97 -9.28 -9.17 -21.95
N TYR A 98 -8.11 -9.68 -22.31
CA TYR A 98 -7.54 -10.88 -21.69
C TYR A 98 -6.93 -10.60 -20.31
N ASP A 99 -6.50 -9.36 -20.09
CA ASP A 99 -6.03 -8.84 -18.81
C ASP A 99 -6.27 -7.33 -18.72
N ALA A 100 -6.32 -6.81 -17.49
CA ALA A 100 -6.59 -5.40 -17.19
C ALA A 100 -5.91 -4.96 -15.89
N GLY A 101 -5.17 -3.86 -15.97
CA GLY A 101 -4.68 -3.09 -14.82
C GLY A 101 -5.75 -2.18 -14.23
N ASP A 102 -5.43 -1.49 -13.15
CA ASP A 102 -6.32 -0.48 -12.58
C ASP A 102 -6.13 0.86 -13.33
N PHE A 103 -7.14 1.74 -13.26
CA PHE A 103 -7.02 3.06 -13.88
C PHE A 103 -6.08 3.93 -13.06
N SER A 104 -5.09 4.50 -13.72
CA SER A 104 -4.19 5.48 -13.15
C SER A 104 -3.91 6.55 -14.18
N GLU A 105 -3.94 7.81 -13.76
CA GLU A 105 -3.59 8.94 -14.61
C GLU A 105 -4.55 9.10 -15.82
N GLY A 106 -5.79 8.60 -15.70
CA GLY A 106 -6.84 8.65 -16.73
C GLY A 106 -6.79 7.53 -17.78
N VAL A 107 -5.88 6.56 -17.65
CA VAL A 107 -5.73 5.43 -18.58
C VAL A 107 -5.54 4.12 -17.82
N ALA A 108 -5.78 2.99 -18.49
CA ALA A 108 -5.50 1.67 -17.95
C ALA A 108 -4.80 0.78 -18.97
N ALA A 109 -3.79 0.02 -18.51
CA ALA A 109 -3.15 -1.00 -19.32
C ALA A 109 -4.10 -2.19 -19.50
N VAL A 110 -4.28 -2.65 -20.74
CA VAL A 110 -5.13 -3.81 -21.05
C VAL A 110 -4.49 -4.69 -22.11
N ASN A 111 -4.73 -6.00 -22.01
CA ASN A 111 -4.26 -6.99 -22.97
C ASN A 111 -5.34 -7.30 -24.00
N PHE A 112 -5.08 -7.00 -25.27
CA PHE A 112 -6.06 -7.13 -26.35
C PHE A 112 -6.10 -8.52 -26.98
N ASP A 113 -4.94 -9.17 -27.13
CA ASP A 113 -4.77 -10.56 -27.59
C ASP A 113 -3.28 -10.93 -27.52
N GLY A 114 -2.74 -11.04 -26.30
CA GLY A 114 -1.33 -11.32 -26.05
C GLY A 114 -0.45 -10.07 -25.96
N LEU A 115 -0.84 -8.95 -26.57
CA LEU A 115 -0.15 -7.67 -26.45
C LEU A 115 -0.93 -6.66 -25.61
N TYR A 116 -0.19 -5.89 -24.83
CA TYR A 116 -0.66 -4.78 -24.02
C TYR A 116 -0.65 -3.47 -24.80
N GLY A 117 -1.71 -2.70 -24.62
CA GLY A 117 -1.85 -1.28 -24.97
C GLY A 117 -2.58 -0.54 -23.84
N TYR A 118 -3.02 0.69 -24.09
CA TYR A 118 -3.74 1.49 -23.09
C TYR A 118 -5.07 2.00 -23.62
N ILE A 119 -6.05 2.05 -22.72
CA ILE A 119 -7.38 2.62 -22.97
C ILE A 119 -7.67 3.79 -22.06
N ASP A 120 -8.54 4.70 -22.52
CA ASP A 120 -9.14 5.73 -21.68
C ASP A 120 -10.37 5.23 -20.90
N GLN A 121 -10.94 6.09 -20.05
CA GLN A 121 -12.13 5.80 -19.23
C GLN A 121 -13.41 5.48 -20.02
N TRP A 122 -13.42 5.70 -21.33
CA TRP A 122 -14.53 5.35 -22.22
C TRP A 122 -14.26 4.04 -22.98
N GLY A 123 -13.09 3.44 -22.77
CA GLY A 123 -12.65 2.22 -23.43
C GLY A 123 -12.08 2.44 -24.83
N ASN A 124 -11.78 3.68 -25.21
CA ASN A 124 -11.08 3.93 -26.47
C ASN A 124 -9.60 3.64 -26.28
N GLU A 125 -9.01 3.01 -27.29
CA GLU A 125 -7.56 2.83 -27.36
C GLU A 125 -6.86 4.19 -27.51
N VAL A 126 -5.88 4.44 -26.65
CA VAL A 126 -5.06 5.67 -26.66
C VAL A 126 -3.59 5.38 -26.92
N ILE A 127 -3.13 4.15 -26.68
CA ILE A 127 -1.81 3.65 -27.06
C ILE A 127 -2.00 2.26 -27.66
N GLU A 128 -1.55 2.09 -28.90
CA GLU A 128 -1.73 0.86 -29.67
C GLU A 128 -1.04 -0.35 -29.00
N PRO A 129 -1.63 -1.55 -29.04
CA PRO A 129 -1.07 -2.73 -28.38
C PRO A 129 0.22 -3.20 -29.05
N ASN A 130 1.35 -3.07 -28.36
CA ASN A 130 2.66 -3.43 -28.90
C ASN A 130 3.66 -3.90 -27.83
N PHE A 131 3.20 -4.14 -26.61
CA PHE A 131 4.06 -4.51 -25.48
C PHE A 131 3.73 -5.92 -24.98
N ASP A 132 4.75 -6.67 -24.56
CA ASP A 132 4.55 -8.01 -23.97
C ASP A 132 3.88 -7.90 -22.58
N TRP A 133 4.14 -6.77 -21.90
CA TRP A 133 3.51 -6.38 -20.64
C TRP A 133 3.56 -4.85 -20.49
N ALA A 134 2.60 -4.27 -19.78
CA ALA A 134 2.55 -2.85 -19.49
C ALA A 134 2.03 -2.61 -18.07
N GLY A 135 2.71 -1.72 -17.34
CA GLY A 135 2.32 -1.30 -15.99
C GLY A 135 1.48 -0.02 -16.00
N GLU A 136 1.15 0.46 -14.81
CA GLU A 136 0.37 1.67 -14.62
C GLU A 136 1.19 2.93 -14.93
N PHE A 137 0.51 3.97 -15.41
CA PHE A 137 1.11 5.30 -15.50
C PHE A 137 1.28 5.88 -14.10
N SER A 138 2.45 6.42 -13.83
CA SER A 138 2.76 7.22 -12.66
C SER A 138 3.80 8.26 -13.03
N GLU A 139 3.59 9.51 -12.61
CA GLU A 139 4.47 10.62 -12.91
C GLU A 139 4.66 10.87 -14.43
N GLY A 140 3.62 10.56 -15.22
CA GLY A 140 3.60 10.72 -16.67
C GLY A 140 4.35 9.63 -17.46
N LEU A 141 4.91 8.62 -16.80
CA LEU A 141 5.62 7.50 -17.42
C LEU A 141 5.01 6.15 -16.98
N ALA A 142 5.12 5.13 -17.83
CA ALA A 142 4.71 3.77 -17.48
C ALA A 142 5.80 2.76 -17.86
N PRO A 143 6.09 1.77 -17.00
CA PRO A 143 7.00 0.69 -17.35
C PRO A 143 6.33 -0.23 -18.38
N VAL A 144 7.08 -0.62 -19.41
CA VAL A 144 6.63 -1.56 -20.44
C VAL A 144 7.69 -2.59 -20.74
N ARG A 145 7.27 -3.81 -21.06
CA ARG A 145 8.14 -4.91 -21.43
C ARG A 145 8.13 -5.16 -22.93
N ILE A 146 9.33 -5.29 -23.50
CA ILE A 146 9.57 -5.68 -24.89
C ILE A 146 10.72 -6.69 -24.90
N ARG A 147 10.46 -7.91 -25.37
CA ARG A 147 11.45 -9.00 -25.50
C ARG A 147 12.21 -9.25 -24.19
N GLU A 148 11.48 -9.53 -23.12
CA GLU A 148 12.00 -9.84 -21.78
C GLU A 148 12.66 -8.68 -21.02
N GLN A 149 12.75 -7.49 -21.61
CA GLN A 149 13.34 -6.33 -20.96
C GLN A 149 12.34 -5.21 -20.77
N GLU A 150 12.51 -4.46 -19.68
CA GLU A 150 11.65 -3.34 -19.32
C GLU A 150 12.33 -2.00 -19.57
N GLY A 151 11.51 -1.05 -20.01
CA GLY A 151 11.82 0.36 -20.25
C GLY A 151 10.59 1.20 -19.89
N TYR A 152 10.53 2.44 -20.35
CA TYR A 152 9.43 3.36 -20.03
C TYR A 152 8.92 4.11 -21.24
N ILE A 153 7.60 4.26 -21.33
CA ILE A 153 6.91 5.10 -22.30
C ILE A 153 6.31 6.34 -21.65
N ASN A 154 6.10 7.38 -22.45
CA ASN A 154 5.27 8.52 -22.07
C ASN A 154 3.79 8.27 -22.42
N ARG A 155 2.93 9.24 -22.09
CA ARG A 155 1.47 9.20 -22.37
C ARG A 155 1.09 9.19 -23.85
N ASN A 156 2.02 9.46 -24.77
CA ASN A 156 1.80 9.32 -26.21
C ASN A 156 2.18 7.92 -26.71
N GLY A 157 2.74 7.06 -25.86
CA GLY A 157 3.27 5.75 -26.24
C GLY A 157 4.72 5.78 -26.75
N ASP A 158 5.39 6.94 -26.73
CA ASP A 158 6.79 7.04 -27.15
C ASP A 158 7.71 6.48 -26.07
N MET A 159 8.71 5.69 -26.46
CA MET A 159 9.77 5.24 -25.55
C MET A 159 10.59 6.44 -25.05
N VAL A 160 10.58 6.67 -23.74
CA VAL A 160 11.46 7.63 -23.05
C VAL A 160 12.74 6.93 -22.60
N ILE A 161 12.60 5.70 -22.10
CA ILE A 161 13.73 4.88 -21.67
C ILE A 161 13.63 3.55 -22.39
N LEU A 162 14.62 3.24 -23.24
CA LEU A 162 14.62 2.00 -24.01
C LEU A 162 14.69 0.76 -23.11
N PRO A 163 14.09 -0.37 -23.52
CA PRO A 163 14.12 -1.61 -22.75
C PRO A 163 15.56 -2.07 -22.53
N ARG A 164 15.94 -2.26 -21.26
CA ARG A 164 17.29 -2.73 -20.88
C ARG A 164 17.39 -3.27 -19.46
N PHE A 165 16.33 -3.16 -18.67
CA PHE A 165 16.26 -3.64 -17.30
C PHE A 165 15.54 -4.98 -17.25
N ASP A 166 15.85 -5.80 -16.26
CA ASP A 166 15.15 -7.07 -16.06
C ASP A 166 13.75 -6.82 -15.50
N SER A 167 13.61 -5.76 -14.68
CA SER A 167 12.33 -5.24 -14.20
C SER A 167 12.45 -3.74 -13.86
N ALA A 168 11.33 -3.04 -13.91
CA ALA A 168 11.22 -1.60 -13.72
C ALA A 168 9.88 -1.27 -13.01
N GLN A 169 9.94 -0.61 -11.86
CA GLN A 169 8.74 -0.20 -11.11
C GLN A 169 8.18 1.12 -11.66
N PRO A 170 6.89 1.43 -11.45
CA PRO A 170 6.36 2.76 -11.71
C PRO A 170 7.19 3.86 -11.04
N PHE A 171 7.23 5.05 -11.65
CA PHE A 171 7.93 6.19 -11.06
C PHE A 171 7.25 6.64 -9.77
N GLN A 172 8.07 7.02 -8.79
CA GLN A 172 7.66 7.59 -7.51
C GLN A 172 8.33 8.96 -7.39
N GLY A 173 7.57 10.02 -7.66
CA GLY A 173 8.13 11.36 -7.82
C GLY A 173 9.07 11.44 -9.04
N ASN A 174 10.38 11.59 -8.81
CA ASN A 174 11.38 11.76 -9.88
C ASN A 174 12.29 10.54 -10.08
N VAL A 175 12.05 9.46 -9.36
CA VAL A 175 12.88 8.25 -9.41
C VAL A 175 12.05 7.00 -9.66
N ALA A 176 12.70 5.99 -10.21
CA ALA A 176 12.13 4.65 -10.30
C ALA A 176 13.16 3.59 -9.89
N VAL A 177 12.64 2.53 -9.26
CA VAL A 177 13.40 1.33 -8.93
C VAL A 177 13.52 0.47 -10.18
N VAL A 178 14.73 0.08 -10.51
CA VAL A 178 15.03 -0.83 -11.63
C VAL A 178 15.89 -1.98 -11.16
N VAL A 179 15.63 -3.16 -11.72
CA VAL A 179 16.34 -4.41 -11.42
C VAL A 179 17.24 -4.77 -12.58
N GLN A 180 18.49 -5.13 -12.26
CA GLN A 180 19.43 -5.69 -13.22
C GLN A 180 20.32 -6.73 -12.52
N ASN A 181 20.42 -7.92 -13.11
CA ASN A 181 21.13 -9.08 -12.56
C ASN A 181 20.69 -9.44 -11.13
N GLY A 182 19.39 -9.33 -10.85
CA GLY A 182 18.80 -9.65 -9.55
C GLY A 182 19.13 -8.67 -8.41
N LYS A 183 19.76 -7.52 -8.72
CA LYS A 183 19.96 -6.41 -7.79
C LYS A 183 19.12 -5.22 -8.25
N TRP A 184 18.67 -4.40 -7.30
CA TRP A 184 17.95 -3.18 -7.65
C TRP A 184 18.79 -1.92 -7.42
N GLY A 185 18.46 -0.89 -8.19
CA GLY A 185 19.05 0.45 -8.16
C GLY A 185 18.01 1.51 -8.55
N LEU A 186 18.46 2.75 -8.73
CA LEU A 186 17.59 3.89 -9.03
C LEU A 186 17.98 4.59 -10.33
N ILE A 187 16.97 5.05 -11.04
CA ILE A 187 17.10 5.92 -12.22
C ILE A 187 16.25 7.19 -12.06
N ASP A 188 16.59 8.24 -12.79
CA ASP A 188 15.71 9.40 -13.01
C ASP A 188 14.78 9.21 -14.23
N LYS A 189 13.92 10.22 -14.49
CA LYS A 189 12.93 10.23 -15.58
C LYS A 189 13.56 10.19 -16.98
N GLU A 190 14.83 10.56 -17.12
CA GLU A 190 15.61 10.45 -18.35
C GLU A 190 16.33 9.09 -18.47
N GLY A 191 16.20 8.23 -17.46
CA GLY A 191 16.86 6.93 -17.40
C GLY A 191 18.34 7.03 -17.04
N LYS A 192 18.82 8.14 -16.48
CA LYS A 192 20.17 8.18 -15.91
C LYS A 192 20.17 7.37 -14.62
N VAL A 193 21.16 6.50 -14.48
CA VAL A 193 21.37 5.72 -13.26
C VAL A 193 21.86 6.66 -12.15
N LEU A 194 21.03 6.86 -11.13
CA LEU A 194 21.35 7.61 -9.92
C LEU A 194 22.09 6.70 -8.93
N ILE A 195 21.55 5.51 -8.70
CA ILE A 195 22.19 4.46 -7.91
C ILE A 195 22.30 3.21 -8.77
N LYS A 196 23.52 2.71 -8.95
CA LYS A 196 23.73 1.46 -9.70
C LYS A 196 23.03 0.30 -8.99
N PRO A 197 22.44 -0.66 -9.75
CA PRO A 197 21.93 -1.90 -9.18
C PRO A 197 22.95 -2.57 -8.26
N GLN A 198 22.64 -2.61 -6.97
CA GLN A 198 23.54 -3.15 -5.93
C GLN A 198 22.79 -3.66 -4.70
N PHE A 199 21.55 -3.22 -4.49
CA PHE A 199 20.76 -3.61 -3.33
C PHE A 199 20.06 -4.95 -3.54
N ASP A 200 19.88 -5.67 -2.45
CA ASP A 200 19.24 -6.97 -2.43
C ASP A 200 17.73 -6.84 -2.59
N MET A 201 17.13 -7.77 -3.33
CA MET A 201 15.69 -7.98 -3.33
C MET A 201 15.34 -8.87 -2.14
N ILE A 202 14.45 -8.42 -1.26
CA ILE A 202 13.98 -9.22 -0.14
C ILE A 202 12.56 -9.71 -0.47
N GLU A 203 12.39 -11.04 -0.49
CA GLU A 203 11.10 -11.66 -0.75
C GLU A 203 10.10 -11.30 0.36
N GLY A 204 8.90 -10.86 -0.02
CA GLY A 204 7.84 -10.47 0.92
C GLY A 204 7.96 -9.07 1.52
N TYR A 205 8.94 -8.26 1.10
CA TYR A 205 9.12 -6.87 1.54
C TYR A 205 8.84 -5.86 0.41
N THR A 206 8.51 -4.63 0.79
CA THR A 206 8.50 -3.46 -0.11
C THR A 206 9.93 -3.22 -0.59
N ASN A 207 10.17 -3.27 -1.90
CA ASN A 207 11.51 -3.13 -2.48
C ASN A 207 11.63 -1.76 -3.15
N GLY A 208 12.06 -0.76 -2.37
CA GLY A 208 12.34 0.58 -2.87
C GLY A 208 11.11 1.49 -3.05
N GLU A 209 10.01 1.21 -2.35
CA GLU A 209 8.91 2.17 -2.19
C GLU A 209 9.36 3.35 -1.34
N PHE A 210 9.03 4.55 -1.79
CA PHE A 210 9.42 5.79 -1.13
C PHE A 210 8.29 6.28 -0.23
N PHE A 211 8.49 6.07 1.06
CA PHE A 211 7.64 6.66 2.09
C PHE A 211 8.33 7.89 2.64
N ASP A 212 7.61 9.01 2.67
CA ASP A 212 8.15 10.25 3.22
C ASP A 212 9.46 10.72 2.55
N GLY A 213 9.66 10.35 1.27
CA GLY A 213 10.83 10.69 0.47
C GLY A 213 12.06 9.81 0.71
N MET A 214 11.90 8.71 1.44
CA MET A 214 12.96 7.76 1.77
C MET A 214 12.52 6.34 1.43
N ALA A 215 13.46 5.50 0.98
CA ALA A 215 13.23 4.09 0.73
C ALA A 215 14.21 3.23 1.53
N VAL A 216 13.73 2.10 2.04
CA VAL A 216 14.56 1.08 2.68
C VAL A 216 15.43 0.41 1.61
N ALA A 217 16.71 0.22 1.90
CA ALA A 217 17.65 -0.47 1.03
C ALA A 217 18.54 -1.43 1.82
N SER A 218 18.79 -2.61 1.25
CA SER A 218 19.51 -3.67 1.95
C SER A 218 20.70 -4.22 1.17
N ILE A 219 21.73 -4.61 1.91
CA ILE A 219 22.92 -5.33 1.41
C ILE A 219 23.32 -6.36 2.46
N ASP A 220 23.43 -7.63 2.07
CA ASP A 220 23.88 -8.75 2.90
C ASP A 220 23.10 -8.86 4.23
N GLY A 221 21.78 -8.63 4.16
CA GLY A 221 20.88 -8.71 5.32
C GLY A 221 20.99 -7.54 6.31
N LYS A 222 21.73 -6.47 5.96
CA LYS A 222 21.71 -5.21 6.70
C LYS A 222 20.86 -4.18 5.97
N TYR A 223 20.26 -3.28 6.73
CA TYR A 223 19.32 -2.28 6.25
C TYR A 223 19.84 -0.86 6.44
N GLY A 224 19.51 -0.01 5.48
CA GLY A 224 19.81 1.40 5.42
C GLY A 224 18.74 2.13 4.62
N PHE A 225 19.01 3.39 4.26
CA PHE A 225 18.03 4.24 3.62
C PHE A 225 18.64 5.08 2.50
N ILE A 226 17.86 5.25 1.44
CA ILE A 226 18.16 6.12 0.31
C ILE A 226 17.04 7.17 0.14
N ASN A 227 17.35 8.32 -0.45
CA ASN A 227 16.37 9.38 -0.72
C ASN A 227 16.00 9.48 -2.22
N ASN A 228 15.00 10.31 -2.52
CA ASN A 228 14.52 10.61 -3.88
C ASN A 228 15.56 11.33 -4.75
N GLU A 229 16.64 11.84 -4.18
CA GLU A 229 17.77 12.43 -4.90
C GLU A 229 18.78 11.37 -5.37
N GLY A 230 18.59 10.11 -4.98
CA GLY A 230 19.50 9.01 -5.31
C GLY A 230 20.73 8.95 -4.42
N GLU A 231 20.66 9.48 -3.20
CA GLU A 231 21.73 9.46 -2.21
C GLU A 231 21.49 8.33 -1.20
N ILE A 232 22.58 7.68 -0.78
CA ILE A 232 22.56 6.75 0.36
C ILE A 232 22.70 7.57 1.64
N VAL A 233 21.57 7.91 2.25
CA VAL A 233 21.51 8.73 3.48
C VAL A 233 22.03 7.94 4.68
N VAL A 234 21.64 6.67 4.77
CA VAL A 234 22.09 5.74 5.81
C VAL A 234 22.63 4.50 5.13
N PRO A 235 23.94 4.23 5.21
CA PRO A 235 24.49 2.98 4.70
C PRO A 235 23.85 1.75 5.38
N PRO A 236 23.65 0.63 4.66
CA PRO A 236 23.14 -0.60 5.23
C PRO A 236 23.97 -1.07 6.43
N THR A 237 23.43 -0.90 7.64
CA THR A 237 24.14 -1.15 8.91
C THR A 237 23.24 -1.67 10.02
N TYR A 238 21.92 -1.44 9.94
CA TYR A 238 20.95 -1.91 10.92
C TYR A 238 20.57 -3.37 10.67
N ASP A 239 20.17 -4.07 11.73
CA ASP A 239 19.71 -5.46 11.66
C ASP A 239 18.35 -5.56 10.96
N PHE A 240 17.54 -4.51 11.12
CA PHE A 240 16.25 -4.33 10.46
C PHE A 240 15.95 -2.83 10.30
N ALA A 241 15.13 -2.48 9.30
CA ALA A 241 14.56 -1.15 9.15
C ALA A 241 13.14 -1.24 8.59
N GLY A 242 12.24 -0.43 9.12
CA GLY A 242 10.90 -0.25 8.56
C GLY A 242 10.81 1.01 7.70
N ASP A 243 9.66 1.18 7.05
CA ASP A 243 9.37 2.36 6.23
C ASP A 243 9.37 3.66 7.06
N PHE A 244 9.65 4.77 6.39
CA PHE A 244 9.52 6.09 6.99
C PHE A 244 8.03 6.45 7.17
N GLY A 245 7.67 6.89 8.36
CA GLY A 245 6.36 7.45 8.67
C GLY A 245 6.51 8.76 9.44
N GLU A 246 5.86 9.81 8.96
CA GLU A 246 5.82 11.13 9.61
C GLU A 246 7.19 11.68 10.06
N GLY A 247 8.21 11.48 9.22
CA GLY A 247 9.57 11.97 9.44
C GLY A 247 10.55 11.03 10.13
N LEU A 248 10.10 9.88 10.64
CA LEU A 248 10.93 8.91 11.35
C LEU A 248 10.78 7.51 10.75
N ALA A 249 11.86 6.72 10.80
CA ALA A 249 11.81 5.29 10.49
C ALA A 249 12.32 4.48 11.66
N LEU A 250 11.65 3.36 11.94
CA LEU A 250 12.10 2.41 12.95
C LEU A 250 13.33 1.67 12.44
N VAL A 251 14.27 1.41 13.34
CA VAL A 251 15.48 0.64 13.08
C VAL A 251 15.75 -0.32 14.23
N GLU A 252 16.20 -1.52 13.91
CA GLU A 252 16.66 -2.49 14.91
C GLU A 252 18.18 -2.54 14.94
N LYS A 253 18.73 -2.55 16.16
CA LYS A 253 20.15 -2.78 16.39
C LYS A 253 20.34 -3.57 17.68
N ASP A 254 21.10 -4.66 17.58
CA ASP A 254 21.45 -5.52 18.71
C ASP A 254 20.19 -6.04 19.46
N GLY A 255 19.13 -6.35 18.71
CA GLY A 255 17.86 -6.90 19.23
C GLY A 255 16.92 -5.88 19.87
N LEU A 256 17.17 -4.58 19.69
CA LEU A 256 16.32 -3.51 20.21
C LEU A 256 15.93 -2.51 19.13
N PHE A 257 14.74 -1.97 19.26
CA PHE A 257 14.18 -1.00 18.33
C PHE A 257 14.38 0.45 18.79
N GLY A 258 14.72 1.30 17.83
CA GLY A 258 14.86 2.75 17.94
C GLY A 258 14.40 3.42 16.64
N TYR A 259 14.69 4.71 16.47
CA TYR A 259 14.23 5.48 15.32
C TYR A 259 15.31 6.43 14.78
N VAL A 260 15.37 6.53 13.46
CA VAL A 260 16.19 7.52 12.74
C VAL A 260 15.32 8.57 12.07
N ASP A 261 15.85 9.78 11.95
CA ASP A 261 15.25 10.86 11.16
C ASP A 261 15.69 10.81 9.68
N LYS A 262 15.11 11.67 8.84
CA LYS A 262 15.46 11.77 7.41
C LYS A 262 16.90 12.22 7.13
N SER A 263 17.63 12.71 8.14
CA SER A 263 19.06 13.00 8.03
C SER A 263 19.95 11.80 8.38
N GLY A 264 19.34 10.68 8.77
CA GLY A 264 20.03 9.46 9.20
C GLY A 264 20.49 9.49 10.66
N LYS A 265 20.11 10.51 11.44
CA LYS A 265 20.48 10.59 12.86
C LYS A 265 19.50 9.80 13.70
N LEU A 266 19.99 9.14 14.75
CA LEU A 266 19.14 8.52 15.76
C LEU A 266 18.35 9.60 16.50
N ALA A 267 17.05 9.66 16.26
CA ALA A 267 16.11 10.48 17.00
C ALA A 267 15.78 9.83 18.34
N ILE A 268 15.58 8.51 18.34
CA ILE A 268 15.31 7.70 19.53
C ILE A 268 16.28 6.51 19.53
N PRO A 269 17.21 6.43 20.50
CA PRO A 269 18.14 5.31 20.57
C PRO A 269 17.42 3.96 20.76
N PRO A 270 17.96 2.85 20.20
CA PRO A 270 17.44 1.51 20.40
C PRO A 270 17.26 1.16 21.89
N ARG A 271 16.02 0.88 22.29
CA ARG A 271 15.68 0.56 23.69
C ARG A 271 14.34 -0.17 23.89
N PHE A 272 13.57 -0.38 22.83
CA PHE A 272 12.28 -1.07 22.88
C PHE A 272 12.44 -2.51 22.41
N GLU A 273 11.63 -3.41 22.96
CA GLU A 273 11.62 -4.84 22.58
C GLU A 273 11.05 -5.03 21.17
N ASP A 274 10.07 -4.20 20.81
CA ASP A 274 9.44 -4.12 19.50
C ASP A 274 8.87 -2.71 19.30
N ALA A 275 8.65 -2.29 18.05
CA ALA A 275 8.13 -0.97 17.72
C ALA A 275 7.47 -0.89 16.33
N GLY A 276 6.48 -0.01 16.18
CA GLY A 276 5.77 0.25 14.92
C GLY A 276 6.19 1.54 14.20
N VAL A 277 5.72 1.72 12.97
CA VAL A 277 5.89 2.97 12.21
C VAL A 277 5.02 4.08 12.82
N PHE A 278 5.52 5.32 12.81
CA PHE A 278 4.73 6.47 13.26
C PHE A 278 3.49 6.68 12.39
N SER A 279 2.33 6.82 13.04
CA SER A 279 1.06 7.14 12.40
C SER A 279 0.14 7.85 13.41
N GLY A 280 -0.47 8.96 13.02
CA GLY A 280 -1.26 9.78 13.92
C GLY A 280 -0.42 10.42 15.04
N GLU A 281 0.80 10.86 14.74
CA GLU A 281 1.77 11.45 15.70
C GLU A 281 2.30 10.49 16.78
N LEU A 282 1.87 9.22 16.79
CA LEU A 282 2.27 8.21 17.75
C LEU A 282 2.84 6.97 17.06
N ALA A 283 3.71 6.24 17.74
CA ALA A 283 4.19 4.93 17.32
C ALA A 283 3.93 3.90 18.42
N GLN A 284 3.60 2.67 18.03
CA GLN A 284 3.47 1.56 18.97
C GLN A 284 4.84 1.15 19.47
N VAL A 285 4.93 0.84 20.75
CA VAL A 285 6.18 0.35 21.38
C VAL A 285 5.88 -0.74 22.37
N GLN A 286 6.72 -1.77 22.38
CA GLN A 286 6.62 -2.89 23.29
C GLN A 286 7.64 -2.78 24.43
N LYS A 287 7.18 -3.08 25.64
CA LYS A 287 8.02 -3.20 26.83
C LYS A 287 7.44 -4.22 27.80
N ASN A 288 8.29 -5.14 28.27
CA ASN A 288 7.89 -6.28 29.09
C ASN A 288 6.76 -7.12 28.43
N GLY A 289 6.82 -7.28 27.10
CA GLY A 289 5.83 -8.05 26.33
C GLY A 289 4.46 -7.41 26.15
N LEU A 290 4.24 -6.17 26.61
CA LEU A 290 2.99 -5.43 26.40
C LEU A 290 3.23 -4.21 25.52
N TRP A 291 2.20 -3.84 24.76
CA TRP A 291 2.20 -2.72 23.84
C TRP A 291 1.60 -1.46 24.45
N GLY A 292 2.22 -0.32 24.13
CA GLY A 292 1.73 1.03 24.39
C GLY A 292 2.08 1.94 23.22
N PHE A 293 2.00 3.26 23.43
CA PHE A 293 2.26 4.24 22.39
C PHE A 293 3.18 5.35 22.88
N MET A 294 4.06 5.84 22.01
CA MET A 294 4.96 6.96 22.29
C MET A 294 4.87 8.06 21.25
N ASP A 295 5.26 9.27 21.65
CA ASP A 295 5.41 10.43 20.76
C ASP A 295 6.77 10.44 20.03
N LYS A 296 6.96 11.42 19.13
CA LYS A 296 8.19 11.63 18.35
C LYS A 296 9.40 12.07 19.19
N ASP A 297 9.21 12.52 20.43
CA ASP A 297 10.28 12.78 21.40
C ASP A 297 10.70 11.47 22.13
N GLY A 298 10.02 10.36 21.86
CA GLY A 298 10.22 9.08 22.52
C GLY A 298 9.62 9.03 23.94
N ARG A 299 8.67 9.88 24.27
CA ARG A 299 7.95 9.80 25.55
C ARG A 299 6.78 8.85 25.39
N VAL A 300 6.66 7.89 26.28
CA VAL A 300 5.49 7.00 26.34
C VAL A 300 4.27 7.82 26.75
N VAL A 301 3.32 7.97 25.82
CA VAL A 301 2.06 8.71 26.02
C VAL A 301 0.99 7.78 26.60
N ILE A 302 0.90 6.57 26.05
CA ILE A 302 -0.01 5.52 26.53
C ILE A 302 0.85 4.39 27.05
N ALA A 303 0.76 4.12 28.35
CA ALA A 303 1.59 3.13 29.01
C ALA A 303 1.35 1.72 28.42
N PRO A 304 2.40 0.89 28.27
CA PRO A 304 2.25 -0.49 27.85
C PRO A 304 1.27 -1.25 28.73
N ARG A 305 0.15 -1.70 28.12
CA ARG A 305 -0.90 -2.48 28.77
C ARG A 305 -1.63 -3.44 27.83
N PHE A 306 -1.47 -3.27 26.51
CA PHE A 306 -2.19 -4.05 25.51
C PHE A 306 -1.41 -5.30 25.11
N GLU A 307 -2.12 -6.38 24.83
CA GLU A 307 -1.56 -7.63 24.30
C GLU A 307 -1.22 -7.51 22.82
N GLU A 308 -2.05 -6.79 22.06
CA GLU A 308 -1.87 -6.47 20.65
C GLU A 308 -2.35 -5.04 20.34
N VAL A 309 -1.73 -4.40 19.35
CA VAL A 309 -2.11 -3.05 18.87
C VAL A 309 -1.91 -2.91 17.36
N MET A 310 -2.75 -2.12 16.72
CA MET A 310 -2.56 -1.59 15.36
C MET A 310 -2.21 -0.11 15.41
N PRO A 311 -1.59 0.46 14.36
CA PRO A 311 -1.21 1.87 14.37
C PRO A 311 -2.46 2.75 14.37
N PHE A 312 -2.33 3.97 14.89
CA PHE A 312 -3.41 4.95 14.81
C PHE A 312 -3.73 5.25 13.35
N ARG A 313 -5.01 5.18 12.98
CA ARG A 313 -5.51 5.56 11.67
C ARG A 313 -6.73 6.43 11.87
N ASN A 314 -6.76 7.62 11.27
CA ASN A 314 -7.91 8.54 11.39
C ASN A 314 -8.36 8.81 12.85
N GLY A 315 -7.41 8.86 13.79
CA GLY A 315 -7.65 9.21 15.20
C GLY A 315 -7.92 8.04 16.15
N LEU A 316 -8.10 6.80 15.66
CA LEU A 316 -8.29 5.62 16.51
C LEU A 316 -7.21 4.56 16.27
N ALA A 317 -6.88 3.81 17.32
CA ALA A 317 -6.06 2.60 17.23
C ALA A 317 -6.86 1.40 17.73
N TRP A 318 -6.81 0.31 16.98
CA TRP A 318 -7.33 -0.98 17.46
C TRP A 318 -6.32 -1.60 18.42
N CYS A 319 -6.82 -2.21 19.48
CA CYS A 319 -6.02 -2.86 20.52
C CYS A 319 -6.74 -4.06 21.11
N VAL A 320 -5.98 -4.91 21.81
CA VAL A 320 -6.49 -6.06 22.58
C VAL A 320 -6.07 -5.90 24.04
N GLU A 321 -7.06 -5.91 24.94
CA GLU A 321 -6.88 -5.91 26.39
C GLU A 321 -7.87 -6.89 27.04
N ASP A 322 -7.36 -7.84 27.82
CA ASP A 322 -8.12 -8.95 28.41
C ASP A 322 -8.87 -9.79 27.36
N ASP A 323 -8.19 -10.24 26.31
CA ASP A 323 -8.75 -11.01 25.18
C ASP A 323 -9.88 -10.30 24.38
N LYS A 324 -10.11 -9.00 24.63
CA LYS A 324 -11.20 -8.21 24.00
C LYS A 324 -10.69 -7.15 23.05
N TRP A 325 -11.38 -7.00 21.93
CA TRP A 325 -11.09 -5.91 20.99
C TRP A 325 -11.51 -4.55 21.56
N GLU A 326 -10.67 -3.55 21.36
CA GLU A 326 -10.92 -2.17 21.75
C GLU A 326 -10.47 -1.20 20.66
N TYR A 327 -11.15 -0.06 20.59
CA TYR A 327 -10.63 1.14 19.94
C TYR A 327 -10.39 2.21 20.99
N ILE A 328 -9.19 2.78 20.96
CA ILE A 328 -8.81 3.90 21.80
C ILE A 328 -8.54 5.15 20.95
N ASP A 329 -8.71 6.32 21.56
CA ASP A 329 -8.23 7.57 21.00
C ASP A 329 -6.74 7.83 21.32
N GLN A 330 -6.20 8.94 20.82
CA GLN A 330 -4.79 9.33 21.00
C GLN A 330 -4.40 9.62 22.46
N TRP A 331 -5.35 9.68 23.39
CA TRP A 331 -5.12 9.84 24.83
C TRP A 331 -5.21 8.52 25.59
N GLY A 332 -5.61 7.44 24.92
CA GLY A 332 -5.80 6.12 25.51
C GLY A 332 -7.19 5.93 26.13
N ASP A 333 -8.14 6.84 25.85
CA ASP A 333 -9.53 6.72 26.26
C ASP A 333 -10.25 5.73 25.33
N VAL A 334 -11.01 4.80 25.90
CA VAL A 334 -11.75 3.79 25.15
C VAL A 334 -12.93 4.44 24.44
N VAL A 335 -12.95 4.33 23.11
CA VAL A 335 -14.02 4.80 22.23
C VAL A 335 -15.04 3.68 21.97
N TRP A 336 -14.58 2.44 21.87
CA TRP A 336 -15.42 1.26 21.73
C TRP A 336 -14.71 0.03 22.31
N ARG A 337 -15.44 -0.91 22.92
CA ARG A 337 -14.93 -2.17 23.45
C ARG A 337 -15.89 -3.31 23.15
N GLU A 338 -15.34 -4.46 22.79
CA GLU A 338 -16.08 -5.70 22.60
C GLU A 338 -16.74 -6.18 23.91
N GLU A 339 -18.04 -6.46 23.83
CA GLU A 339 -18.85 -6.91 24.96
C GLU A 339 -18.49 -8.30 25.50
#